data_AF-A0AA95BRC0-F1
#
_entry.id   AF-A0AA95BRC0-F1
#
_cell.length_a   1.000
_cell.length_b   1.000
_cell.length_c   1.000
_cell.angle_alpha   90.00
_cell.angle_beta   90.00
_cell.angle_gamma   90.00
#
_symmetry.space_group_name_H-M   'P 1'
#
loop_
_entity.id
_entity.type
_entity.pdbx_description
1 polymer ?
#
loop_
_entity_poly.entity_id
_entity_poly.type
_entity_poly.pdbx_seq_one_letter_code
_entity_poly.pdbx_strand_id
1 'polypeptide(L)'
;MKRPLTTSGNLASVNASEGWTTYSDAKSSAAGVGMGFVLDGSGIGVIDLDHAFDSAGTLHPWAAEVLDANPGTFTELSQSGNGIHIWGHMAPRRGQRLRDGRNIEIYSMGRYMALGTPRRGTANTLKPLVVPL
;
A
#
# COMPACT_ATOMS: atom_id res chain seq x y z
N MET A 1 5.40 -12.03 8.26
CA MET A 1 4.83 -11.75 6.93
C MET A 1 3.31 -11.92 7.02
N LYS A 2 2.53 -10.93 6.58
CA LYS A 2 1.07 -11.02 6.51
C LYS A 2 0.68 -11.79 5.24
N ARG A 3 -0.37 -12.60 5.29
CA ARG A 3 -0.85 -13.40 4.16
C ARG A 3 -2.28 -12.97 3.81
N PRO A 4 -2.63 -12.85 2.53
CA PRO A 4 -4.00 -12.55 2.14
C PRO A 4 -4.88 -13.78 2.40
N LEU A 5 -6.06 -13.55 2.96
CA LEU A 5 -7.03 -14.58 3.29
C LEU A 5 -8.37 -14.29 2.61
N THR A 6 -9.13 -15.33 2.31
CA THR A 6 -10.56 -15.23 2.00
C THR A 6 -11.34 -14.86 3.27
N THR A 7 -12.61 -14.48 3.13
CA THR A 7 -13.50 -14.20 4.29
C THR A 7 -13.75 -15.41 5.17
N SER A 8 -13.52 -16.63 4.65
CA SER A 8 -13.57 -17.89 5.38
C SER A 8 -12.25 -18.27 6.06
N GLY A 9 -11.19 -17.44 5.95
CA GLY A 9 -9.90 -17.66 6.58
C GLY A 9 -8.91 -18.55 5.80
N ASN A 10 -9.24 -18.96 4.57
CA ASN A 10 -8.31 -19.73 3.72
C ASN A 10 -7.31 -18.79 3.03
N LEU A 11 -6.17 -19.30 2.58
CA LEU A 11 -5.22 -18.51 1.78
C LEU A 11 -5.88 -18.04 0.48
N ALA A 12 -5.80 -16.75 0.20
CA ALA A 12 -6.23 -16.17 -1.06
C ALA A 12 -5.03 -16.01 -2.02
N SER A 13 -5.25 -16.28 -3.30
CA SER A 13 -4.25 -16.01 -4.34
C SER A 13 -4.35 -14.55 -4.78
N VAL A 14 -3.22 -13.88 -5.02
CA VAL A 14 -3.20 -12.54 -5.63
C VAL A 14 -3.33 -12.56 -7.15
N ASN A 15 -3.39 -13.76 -7.76
CA ASN A 15 -3.51 -13.96 -9.21
C ASN A 15 -4.81 -14.67 -9.62
N ALA A 16 -5.67 -15.03 -8.66
CA ALA A 16 -6.93 -15.73 -8.93
C ALA A 16 -8.07 -15.01 -8.20
N SER A 17 -8.92 -14.33 -8.96
CA SER A 17 -9.95 -13.43 -8.43
C SER A 17 -11.10 -14.13 -7.72
N GLU A 18 -11.24 -15.45 -7.90
CA GLU A 18 -12.25 -16.29 -7.23
C GLU A 18 -12.11 -16.27 -5.71
N GLY A 19 -10.89 -16.00 -5.20
CA GLY A 19 -10.62 -15.87 -3.77
C GLY A 19 -10.76 -14.43 -3.24
N TRP A 20 -11.05 -13.45 -4.10
CA TRP A 20 -11.24 -12.05 -3.70
C TRP A 20 -12.71 -11.81 -3.35
N THR A 21 -12.99 -10.66 -2.78
CA THR A 21 -14.34 -10.32 -2.35
C THR A 21 -14.56 -8.81 -2.42
N THR A 22 -15.79 -8.37 -2.14
CA THR A 22 -16.15 -6.95 -2.11
C THR A 22 -15.62 -6.27 -0.84
N TYR A 23 -15.53 -4.94 -0.86
CA TYR A 23 -15.19 -4.16 0.33
C TYR A 23 -16.16 -4.41 1.50
N SER A 24 -17.46 -4.50 1.22
CA SER A 24 -18.50 -4.75 2.24
C SER A 24 -18.30 -6.09 2.96
N ASP A 25 -17.97 -7.14 2.20
CA ASP A 25 -17.77 -8.48 2.75
C ASP A 25 -16.44 -8.56 3.50
N ALA A 26 -15.36 -7.99 2.95
CA ALA A 26 -14.07 -7.91 3.61
C ALA A 26 -14.14 -7.14 4.93
N LYS A 27 -14.88 -6.01 4.96
CA LYS A 27 -15.07 -5.19 6.16
C LYS A 27 -15.85 -5.91 7.26
N SER A 28 -16.76 -6.81 6.89
CA SER A 28 -17.59 -7.56 7.83
C SER A 28 -16.92 -8.86 8.30
N SER A 29 -15.81 -9.25 7.68
CA SER A 29 -15.08 -10.47 8.02
C SER A 29 -14.22 -10.31 9.27
N ALA A 30 -14.14 -11.38 10.07
CA ALA A 30 -13.22 -11.50 11.19
C ALA A 30 -11.89 -12.21 10.81
N ALA A 31 -11.71 -12.58 9.54
CA ALA A 31 -10.51 -13.27 9.08
C ALA A 31 -9.30 -12.33 9.03
N GLY A 32 -8.13 -12.84 9.42
CA GLY A 32 -6.88 -12.11 9.34
C GLY A 32 -6.74 -11.01 10.40
N VAL A 33 -6.02 -9.94 10.06
CA VAL A 33 -5.67 -8.84 10.98
C VAL A 33 -6.06 -7.47 10.42
N GLY A 34 -7.03 -7.47 9.49
CA GLY A 34 -7.46 -6.29 8.74
C GLY A 34 -7.66 -6.60 7.25
N MET A 35 -8.16 -5.61 6.52
CA MET A 35 -8.41 -5.73 5.09
C MET A 35 -7.12 -5.59 4.27
N GLY A 36 -7.14 -6.16 3.07
CA GLY A 36 -6.14 -5.94 2.04
C GLY A 36 -6.79 -5.61 0.71
N PHE A 37 -6.05 -4.92 -0.15
CA PHE A 37 -6.44 -4.61 -1.52
C PHE A 37 -5.50 -5.32 -2.48
N VAL A 38 -6.04 -6.08 -3.43
CA VAL A 38 -5.24 -6.75 -4.45
C VAL A 38 -4.94 -5.76 -5.58
N LEU A 39 -3.65 -5.58 -5.86
CA LEU A 39 -3.17 -4.85 -7.02
C LEU A 39 -3.16 -5.82 -8.19
N ASP A 40 -4.11 -5.67 -9.11
CA ASP A 40 -4.34 -6.55 -10.26
C ASP A 40 -3.91 -5.94 -11.60
N GLY A 41 -3.40 -4.70 -11.59
CA GLY A 41 -3.04 -3.95 -12.78
C GLY A 41 -4.17 -3.08 -13.35
N SER A 42 -5.33 -2.99 -12.69
CA SER A 42 -6.48 -2.20 -13.15
C SER A 42 -6.32 -0.66 -13.09
N GLY A 43 -5.11 -0.16 -12.84
CA GLY A 43 -4.79 1.27 -12.86
C GLY A 43 -4.58 1.91 -11.48
N ILE A 44 -4.57 1.11 -10.42
CA ILE A 44 -4.22 1.55 -9.05
C ILE A 44 -2.84 1.00 -8.69
N GLY A 45 -2.01 1.84 -8.08
CA GLY A 45 -0.71 1.46 -7.54
C GLY A 45 -0.43 2.06 -6.18
N VAL A 46 0.65 1.57 -5.58
CA VAL A 46 1.15 1.98 -4.27
C VAL A 46 2.65 2.18 -4.34
N ILE A 47 3.12 3.27 -3.74
CA ILE A 47 4.50 3.42 -3.29
C ILE A 47 4.50 3.12 -1.78
N ASP A 48 5.16 2.05 -1.39
CA ASP A 48 5.33 1.60 0.00
C ASP A 48 6.68 2.08 0.52
N LEU A 49 6.66 3.02 1.46
CA LEU A 49 7.82 3.53 2.17
C LEU A 49 7.94 2.74 3.48
N ASP A 50 8.78 1.70 3.48
CA ASP A 50 8.97 0.85 4.65
C ASP A 50 10.05 1.44 5.58
N HIS A 51 9.81 1.41 6.89
CA HIS A 51 10.63 2.12 7.88
C HIS A 51 10.84 3.61 7.53
N ALA A 52 9.73 4.31 7.24
CA ALA A 52 9.75 5.71 6.85
C ALA A 52 10.17 6.65 8.00
N PHE A 53 10.09 6.18 9.25
CA PHE A 53 10.46 6.96 10.43
C PHE A 53 11.66 6.36 11.16
N ASP A 54 12.45 7.23 11.80
CA ASP A 54 13.53 6.85 12.68
C ASP A 54 13.03 6.38 14.06
N SER A 55 13.97 6.02 14.95
CA SER A 55 13.66 5.56 16.31
C SER A 55 13.01 6.63 17.19
N ALA A 56 13.12 7.91 16.84
CA ALA A 56 12.46 9.02 17.54
C ALA A 56 11.07 9.33 16.95
N GLY A 57 10.64 8.62 15.90
CA GLY A 57 9.39 8.87 15.19
C GLY A 57 9.48 10.03 14.18
N THR A 58 10.69 10.47 13.84
CA THR A 58 10.91 11.52 12.84
C THR A 58 10.96 10.91 11.46
N LEU A 59 10.25 11.52 10.50
CA LEU A 59 10.25 11.05 9.12
C LEU A 59 11.64 11.21 8.49
N HIS A 60 12.13 10.16 7.82
CA HIS A 60 13.39 10.23 7.11
C HIS A 60 13.31 11.21 5.90
N PRO A 61 14.40 11.94 5.58
CA PRO A 61 14.41 12.90 4.46
C PRO A 61 14.00 12.28 3.12
N TRP A 62 14.44 11.06 2.81
CA TRP A 62 14.06 10.37 1.57
C TRP A 62 12.57 10.05 1.51
N ALA A 63 11.93 9.76 2.65
CA ALA A 63 10.50 9.47 2.70
C ALA A 63 9.68 10.77 2.55
N ALA A 64 10.18 11.87 3.12
CA ALA A 64 9.60 13.21 2.93
C ALA A 64 9.63 13.64 1.46
N GLU A 65 10.76 13.46 0.76
CA GLU A 65 10.91 13.78 -0.65
C GLU A 65 9.86 13.07 -1.53
N VAL A 66 9.64 11.77 -1.29
CA VAL A 66 8.66 10.98 -2.07
C VAL A 66 7.22 11.41 -1.77
N LEU A 67 6.92 11.79 -0.53
CA LEU A 67 5.62 12.34 -0.15
C LEU A 67 5.37 13.70 -0.80
N ASP A 68 6.37 14.58 -0.77
CA ASP A 68 6.29 15.93 -1.33
C ASP A 68 6.16 15.88 -2.86
N ALA A 69 6.73 14.86 -3.51
CA ALA A 69 6.55 14.59 -4.94
C ALA A 69 5.15 14.06 -5.29
N ASN A 70 4.36 13.60 -4.32
CA ASN A 70 3.02 13.04 -4.53
C ASN A 70 1.91 13.80 -3.76
N PRO A 71 1.78 15.13 -3.95
CA PRO A 71 0.90 15.95 -3.14
C PRO A 71 -0.59 15.76 -3.50
N GLY A 72 -1.43 15.71 -2.46
CA GLY A 72 -2.88 15.60 -2.63
C GLY A 72 -3.33 14.24 -3.16
N THR A 73 -2.51 13.20 -2.98
CA THR A 73 -2.96 11.81 -3.12
C THR A 73 -3.21 11.19 -1.74
N PHE A 74 -3.99 10.12 -1.70
CA PHE A 74 -4.27 9.41 -0.45
C PHE A 74 -3.01 8.73 0.10
N THR A 75 -2.81 8.86 1.40
CA THR A 75 -1.69 8.28 2.14
C THR A 75 -2.16 7.72 3.48
N GLU A 76 -1.64 6.58 3.85
CA GLU A 76 -1.93 5.92 5.12
C GLU A 76 -0.65 5.46 5.81
N LEU A 77 -0.70 5.35 7.14
CA LEU A 77 0.32 4.63 7.90
C LEU A 77 0.10 3.13 7.69
N SER A 78 1.17 2.40 7.42
CA SER A 78 1.12 0.94 7.35
C SER A 78 0.66 0.36 8.70
N GLN A 79 0.17 -0.88 8.72
CA GLN A 79 -0.31 -1.48 9.98
C GLN A 79 0.81 -1.70 11.03
N SER A 80 2.10 -1.60 10.67
CA SER A 80 3.18 -1.62 11.67
C SER A 80 3.34 -0.27 12.38
N GLY A 81 2.74 0.80 11.85
CA GLY A 81 2.88 2.17 12.35
C GLY A 81 4.18 2.86 11.93
N ASN A 82 5.12 2.15 11.29
CA ASN A 82 6.43 2.69 10.90
C ASN A 82 6.65 2.79 9.38
N GLY A 83 5.63 2.52 8.58
CA GLY A 83 5.67 2.69 7.13
C GLY A 83 4.58 3.63 6.64
N ILE A 84 4.70 4.09 5.40
CA ILE A 84 3.70 4.93 4.74
C ILE A 84 3.37 4.34 3.38
N HIS A 85 2.10 4.12 3.11
CA HIS A 85 1.63 3.81 1.77
C HIS A 85 1.15 5.09 1.10
N ILE A 86 1.60 5.34 -0.12
CA ILE A 86 1.12 6.42 -1.00
C ILE A 86 0.35 5.76 -2.13
N TRP A 87 -0.97 5.96 -2.16
CA TRP A 87 -1.86 5.35 -3.13
C TRP A 87 -2.16 6.32 -4.27
N GLY A 88 -2.28 5.79 -5.49
CA GLY A 88 -2.65 6.62 -6.64
C GLY A 88 -2.80 5.82 -7.93
N HIS A 89 -2.97 6.53 -9.04
CA HIS A 89 -3.09 5.94 -10.35
C HIS A 89 -1.72 5.54 -10.91
N MET A 90 -1.62 4.31 -11.41
CA MET A 90 -0.39 3.77 -11.98
C MET A 90 -0.72 2.72 -13.04
N ALA A 91 -0.07 2.80 -14.19
CA ALA A 91 -0.15 1.75 -15.21
C ALA A 91 0.41 0.40 -14.68
N PRO A 92 -0.04 -0.75 -15.21
CA PRO A 92 0.54 -2.04 -14.88
C PRO A 92 2.05 -2.03 -15.10
N ARG A 93 2.81 -2.42 -14.07
CA ARG A 93 4.27 -2.54 -14.15
C ARG A 93 4.79 -3.62 -13.23
N ARG A 94 5.95 -4.15 -13.58
CA ARG A 94 6.71 -5.03 -12.68
C ARG A 94 7.02 -4.28 -11.40
N GLY A 95 6.82 -4.95 -10.26
CA GLY A 95 7.20 -4.40 -8.96
C GLY A 95 8.68 -4.03 -8.90
N GLN A 96 8.98 -2.90 -8.28
CA GLN A 96 10.34 -2.36 -8.15
C GLN A 96 10.67 -2.15 -6.68
N ARG A 97 11.93 -2.37 -6.31
CA ARG A 97 12.47 -2.09 -4.97
C ARG A 97 13.70 -1.21 -5.12
N LEU A 98 13.74 -0.10 -4.38
CA LEU A 98 14.90 0.78 -4.28
C LEU A 98 15.51 0.57 -2.89
N ARG A 99 16.76 0.10 -2.87
CA ARG A 99 17.52 -0.35 -1.67
C ARG A 99 18.92 0.25 -1.64
N ASP A 100 19.02 1.52 -1.95
CA ASP A 100 20.25 2.32 -2.09
C ASP A 100 20.48 3.23 -0.88
N GLY A 101 20.10 2.76 0.32
CA GLY A 101 19.97 3.57 1.53
C GLY A 101 18.53 4.05 1.77
N ARG A 102 17.67 3.97 0.74
CA ARG A 102 16.22 4.10 0.86
C ARG A 102 15.56 2.73 1.03
N ASN A 103 14.31 2.72 1.47
CA ASN A 103 13.50 1.51 1.58
C ASN A 103 12.13 1.75 0.93
N ILE A 104 12.12 1.71 -0.41
CA ILE A 104 10.94 2.02 -1.21
C ILE A 104 10.57 0.79 -2.04
N GLU A 105 9.31 0.39 -2.01
CA GLU A 105 8.75 -0.61 -2.92
C GLU A 105 7.60 0.00 -3.73
N ILE A 106 7.51 -0.34 -5.01
CA ILE A 106 6.49 0.21 -5.91
C ILE A 106 5.76 -0.94 -6.60
N TYR A 107 4.43 -0.94 -6.51
CA TYR A 107 3.59 -2.00 -7.06
C TYR A 107 2.32 -1.44 -7.71
N SER A 108 1.92 -2.01 -8.84
CA SER A 108 0.59 -1.83 -9.42
C SER A 108 -0.09 -3.15 -9.82
N MET A 109 0.62 -4.27 -9.71
CA MET A 109 0.07 -5.60 -9.97
C MET A 109 0.82 -6.72 -9.23
N GLY A 110 0.22 -7.91 -9.14
CA GLY A 110 0.87 -9.15 -8.68
C GLY A 110 1.18 -9.19 -7.18
N ARG A 111 0.57 -8.29 -6.41
CA ARG A 111 0.69 -8.16 -4.95
C ARG A 111 -0.67 -7.80 -4.36
N TYR A 112 -0.82 -8.03 -3.07
CA TYR A 112 -1.83 -7.33 -2.29
C TYR A 112 -1.12 -6.34 -1.37
N MET A 113 -1.82 -5.29 -0.97
CA MET A 113 -1.38 -4.38 0.08
C MET A 113 -2.31 -4.52 1.29
N ALA A 114 -1.74 -4.69 2.47
CA ALA A 114 -2.52 -4.61 3.70
C ALA A 114 -2.93 -3.14 3.93
N LEU A 115 -4.22 -2.89 4.11
CA LEU A 115 -4.72 -1.54 4.33
C LEU A 115 -4.35 -1.06 5.73
N GLY A 116 -3.93 0.20 5.79
CA GLY A 116 -3.45 0.86 6.98
C GLY A 116 -4.46 1.83 7.57
N THR A 117 -3.95 2.83 8.26
CA THR A 117 -4.76 3.91 8.85
C THR A 117 -4.51 5.20 8.08
N PRO A 118 -5.54 5.87 7.53
CA PRO A 118 -5.39 7.15 6.87
C PRO A 118 -4.58 8.14 7.71
N ARG A 119 -3.58 8.79 7.11
CA ARG A 119 -2.83 9.85 7.80
C ARG A 119 -3.75 11.04 8.04
N ARG A 120 -3.57 11.72 9.18
CA ARG A 120 -4.33 12.95 9.48
C ARG A 120 -4.11 13.98 8.36
N GLY A 121 -5.21 14.49 7.80
CA GLY A 121 -5.16 15.49 6.72
C GLY A 121 -4.78 14.93 5.34
N THR A 122 -4.73 13.60 5.17
CA THR A 122 -4.53 13.01 3.85
C THR A 122 -5.68 13.35 2.89
N ALA A 123 -5.39 13.41 1.60
CA ALA A 123 -6.42 13.63 0.59
C ALA A 123 -7.34 12.42 0.46
N ASN A 124 -8.59 12.65 0.06
CA ASN A 124 -9.57 11.61 -0.25
C ASN A 124 -9.61 11.28 -1.76
N THR A 125 -8.52 11.56 -2.48
CA THR A 125 -8.42 11.40 -3.93
C THR A 125 -7.18 10.59 -4.31
N LEU A 126 -7.27 9.90 -5.43
CA LEU A 126 -6.12 9.29 -6.09
C LEU A 126 -5.64 10.21 -7.21
N LYS A 127 -4.32 10.37 -7.35
CA LYS A 127 -3.69 11.10 -8.47
C LYS A 127 -2.68 10.21 -9.18
N PRO A 128 -2.26 10.52 -10.42
CA PRO A 128 -1.13 9.85 -11.04
C PRO A 128 0.10 9.88 -10.12
N LEU A 129 0.68 8.72 -9.85
CA LEU A 129 1.84 8.60 -8.97
C LEU A 129 3.13 9.05 -9.67
N VAL A 130 3.88 9.91 -9.00
CA VAL A 130 5.26 10.25 -9.36
C VAL A 130 6.17 9.20 -8.72
N VAL A 131 6.65 8.28 -9.55
CA VAL A 131 7.50 7.16 -9.12
C VAL A 131 8.93 7.66 -8.91
N PRO A 132 9.52 7.45 -7.71
CA PRO A 132 10.92 7.79 -7.49
C PRO A 132 11.83 6.91 -8.34
N LEU A 133 12.92 7.51 -8.84
CA LEU A 133 13.97 6.81 -9.58
C LEU A 133 14.96 6.13 -8.63
#